data_AF-A0A2T2R582-F1
#
_entry.id   AF-A0A2T2R582-F1
#
_cell.length_a   1.000
_cell.length_b   1.000
_cell.length_c   1.000
_cell.angle_alpha   90.00
_cell.angle_beta   90.00
_cell.angle_gamma   90.00
#
_symmetry.space_group_name_H-M   'P 1'
#
loop_
_entity.id
_entity.type
_entity.pdbx_description
1 polymer ?
#
loop_
_entity_poly.entity_id
_entity_poly.type
_entity_poly.pdbx_seq_one_letter_code
_entity_poly.pdbx_strand_id
1 'polypeptide(L)'
;MDTVTDKKQIEKVLSRSVTDVYPKKAQLKEKMLSGEKLRIYAGIDPTADRVHLGHVINYLILKRFRNLGHKVIVLVGDFTARIGDPSDKDEARDQLTESEIKENLQNFKDQIGKIIDLEANKNPVEIRFNSQWLADMNFSDVIDLASNFTVQQMIERDVFRRRLDEEKPLYVHEFFYPLMQGFDTVALEADIEVGGTDQTFNMLAGRTLRKRLEDKEKFVITHPLLEDPETGEMLMSKSEDRGVF
;
A
#
# COMPACT_ATOMS: atom_id res chain seq x y z
N MET A 1 11.03 -16.67 -14.89
CA MET A 1 9.69 -16.70 -15.50
C MET A 1 9.57 -15.43 -16.30
N ASP A 2 9.31 -15.59 -17.59
CA ASP A 2 9.22 -14.49 -18.54
C ASP A 2 7.87 -13.81 -18.39
N THR A 3 7.80 -12.55 -18.81
CA THR A 3 6.58 -11.74 -18.75
C THR A 3 5.61 -12.12 -19.85
N VAL A 4 4.33 -12.20 -19.53
CA VAL A 4 3.25 -12.47 -20.48
C VAL A 4 2.72 -11.15 -21.03
N THR A 5 2.89 -10.92 -22.33
CA THR A 5 2.50 -9.68 -23.01
C THR A 5 1.14 -9.78 -23.74
N ASP A 6 0.29 -10.75 -23.38
CA ASP A 6 -1.02 -10.90 -24.00
C ASP A 6 -1.96 -9.72 -23.64
N LYS A 7 -2.45 -9.03 -24.66
CA LYS A 7 -3.28 -7.82 -24.51
C LYS A 7 -4.57 -8.05 -23.74
N LYS A 8 -5.22 -9.22 -23.90
CA LYS A 8 -6.49 -9.53 -23.21
C LYS A 8 -6.23 -9.81 -21.73
N GLN A 9 -5.16 -10.53 -21.41
CA GLN A 9 -4.78 -10.81 -20.03
C GLN A 9 -4.38 -9.52 -19.31
N ILE A 10 -3.57 -8.66 -19.92
CA ILE A 10 -3.19 -7.36 -19.34
C ILE A 10 -4.44 -6.50 -19.09
N GLU A 11 -5.35 -6.39 -20.06
CA GLU A 11 -6.57 -5.60 -19.89
C GLU A 11 -7.42 -6.11 -18.71
N LYS A 12 -7.52 -7.44 -18.55
CA LYS A 12 -8.23 -8.05 -17.42
C LYS A 12 -7.60 -7.73 -16.07
N VAL A 13 -6.26 -7.70 -15.99
CA VAL A 13 -5.55 -7.34 -14.75
C VAL A 13 -5.78 -5.87 -14.39
N LEU A 14 -5.83 -4.98 -15.38
CA LEU A 14 -6.01 -3.54 -15.20
C LEU A 14 -7.49 -3.08 -15.16
N SER A 15 -8.45 -3.99 -15.06
CA SER A 15 -9.89 -3.63 -15.05
C SER A 15 -10.66 -4.32 -13.92
N ARG A 16 -10.39 -5.61 -13.66
CA ARG A 16 -11.16 -6.34 -12.66
C ARG A 16 -10.72 -5.93 -11.24
N SER A 17 -11.66 -5.45 -10.44
CA SER A 17 -11.41 -4.98 -9.07
C SER A 17 -10.40 -3.82 -9.02
N VAL A 18 -10.38 -2.98 -10.05
CA VAL A 18 -9.55 -1.78 -10.14
C VAL A 18 -10.48 -0.59 -10.29
N THR A 19 -10.35 0.42 -9.43
CA THR A 19 -11.07 1.68 -9.53
C THR A 19 -10.32 2.61 -10.48
N ASP A 20 -9.08 2.96 -10.14
CA ASP A 20 -8.25 3.86 -10.92
C ASP A 20 -6.82 3.35 -11.11
N VAL A 21 -6.15 3.89 -12.14
CA VAL A 21 -4.72 3.70 -12.37
C VAL A 21 -4.07 5.04 -12.65
N TYR A 22 -3.18 5.45 -11.76
CA TYR A 22 -2.42 6.69 -11.87
C TYR A 22 -1.01 6.43 -12.43
N PRO A 23 -0.45 7.34 -13.25
CA PRO A 23 -1.07 8.57 -13.74
C PRO A 23 -2.08 8.31 -14.86
N LYS A 24 -1.84 7.26 -15.67
CA LYS A 24 -2.76 6.83 -16.74
C LYS A 24 -2.68 5.32 -16.93
N LYS A 25 -3.85 4.66 -16.92
CA LYS A 25 -3.98 3.23 -17.26
C LYS A 25 -3.31 2.84 -18.58
N ALA A 26 -3.41 3.69 -19.61
CA ALA A 26 -2.84 3.43 -20.93
C ALA A 26 -1.30 3.31 -20.88
N GLN A 27 -0.63 4.17 -20.12
CA GLN A 27 0.83 4.14 -19.99
C GLN A 27 1.32 2.88 -19.26
N LEU A 28 0.61 2.47 -18.20
CA LEU A 28 0.94 1.21 -17.52
C LEU A 28 0.76 0.02 -18.47
N LYS A 29 -0.32 0.01 -19.24
CA LYS A 29 -0.59 -1.03 -20.24
C LYS A 29 0.51 -1.12 -21.29
N GLU A 30 0.98 0.01 -21.83
CA GLU A 30 2.10 0.05 -22.77
C GLU A 30 3.39 -0.51 -22.16
N LYS A 31 3.70 -0.11 -20.92
CA LYS A 31 4.87 -0.62 -20.18
C LYS A 31 4.79 -2.15 -20.00
N MET A 32 3.63 -2.69 -19.65
CA MET A 32 3.43 -4.15 -19.55
C MET A 32 3.56 -4.86 -20.91
N LEU A 33 3.06 -4.26 -21.99
CA LEU A 33 3.15 -4.82 -23.35
C LEU A 33 4.59 -4.87 -23.90
N SER A 34 5.49 -4.03 -23.39
CA SER A 34 6.91 -4.02 -23.77
C SER A 34 7.66 -5.29 -23.35
N GLY A 35 7.11 -6.08 -22.41
CA GLY A 35 7.79 -7.22 -21.80
C GLY A 35 8.72 -6.84 -20.65
N GLU A 36 8.69 -5.58 -20.20
CA GLU A 36 9.43 -5.16 -19.01
C GLU A 36 8.90 -5.88 -17.76
N LYS A 37 9.83 -6.46 -16.98
CA LYS A 37 9.50 -7.16 -15.75
C LYS A 37 9.36 -6.19 -14.58
N LEU A 38 8.13 -5.73 -14.40
CA LEU A 38 7.76 -4.80 -13.32
C LEU A 38 7.83 -5.42 -11.91
N ARG A 39 8.12 -4.56 -10.93
CA ARG A 39 8.03 -4.80 -9.48
C ARG A 39 6.75 -4.16 -8.96
N ILE A 40 5.85 -4.98 -8.44
CA ILE A 40 4.58 -4.53 -7.85
C ILE A 40 4.53 -4.92 -6.38
N TYR A 41 4.02 -4.03 -5.54
CA TYR A 41 3.81 -4.32 -4.13
C TYR A 41 2.44 -3.91 -3.64
N ALA A 42 2.03 -4.54 -2.54
CA ALA A 42 0.96 -4.06 -1.68
C ALA A 42 1.47 -4.06 -0.23
N GLY A 43 1.20 -2.98 0.48
CA GLY A 43 1.49 -2.87 1.90
C GLY A 43 0.41 -3.51 2.76
N ILE A 44 0.82 -3.96 3.95
CA ILE A 44 -0.10 -4.16 5.07
C ILE A 44 0.54 -3.64 6.35
N ASP A 45 -0.26 -2.96 7.17
CA ASP A 45 0.08 -2.77 8.57
C ASP A 45 -0.56 -3.91 9.40
N PRO A 46 0.22 -4.73 10.12
CA PRO A 46 -0.28 -5.83 10.95
C PRO A 46 -0.92 -5.32 12.25
N THR A 47 -1.89 -4.40 12.13
CA THR A 47 -2.54 -3.73 13.26
C THR A 47 -3.60 -4.58 13.97
N ALA A 48 -3.90 -5.76 13.44
CA ALA A 48 -4.77 -6.77 14.05
C ALA A 48 -4.36 -8.16 13.54
N ASP A 49 -4.75 -9.19 14.29
CA ASP A 49 -4.46 -10.62 14.07
C ASP A 49 -5.11 -11.21 12.80
N ARG A 50 -6.07 -10.50 12.18
CA ARG A 50 -6.88 -11.01 11.06
C ARG A 50 -6.76 -10.19 9.79
N VAL A 51 -6.80 -10.87 8.64
CA VAL A 51 -6.92 -10.29 7.31
C VAL A 51 -8.40 -10.31 6.93
N HIS A 52 -9.07 -9.16 6.96
CA HIS A 52 -10.42 -9.08 6.41
C HIS A 52 -10.43 -9.07 4.89
N LEU A 53 -11.60 -9.36 4.30
CA LEU A 53 -11.83 -9.46 2.87
C LEU A 53 -11.33 -8.24 2.06
N GLY A 54 -11.34 -7.03 2.64
CA GLY A 54 -10.81 -5.81 2.00
C GLY A 54 -9.34 -5.94 1.58
N HIS A 55 -8.51 -6.58 2.40
CA HIS A 55 -7.10 -6.81 2.07
C HIS A 55 -6.90 -7.92 1.03
N VAL A 56 -7.88 -8.81 0.85
CA VAL A 56 -7.80 -9.92 -0.11
C VAL A 56 -7.69 -9.39 -1.55
N ILE A 57 -8.30 -8.25 -1.85
CA ILE A 57 -8.27 -7.64 -3.19
C ILE A 57 -6.82 -7.32 -3.61
N ASN A 58 -6.01 -6.76 -2.70
CA ASN A 58 -4.58 -6.52 -2.92
C ASN A 58 -3.86 -7.80 -3.37
N TYR A 59 -4.00 -8.89 -2.62
CA TYR A 59 -3.33 -10.16 -2.93
C TYR A 59 -3.86 -10.82 -4.21
N LEU A 60 -5.14 -10.64 -4.55
CA LEU A 60 -5.71 -11.08 -5.82
C LEU A 60 -5.15 -10.29 -7.02
N ILE A 61 -4.90 -9.00 -6.85
CA ILE A 61 -4.21 -8.17 -7.86
C ILE A 61 -2.76 -8.65 -7.98
N LEU A 62 -2.02 -8.77 -6.87
CA LEU A 62 -0.64 -9.29 -6.88
C LEU A 62 -0.56 -10.66 -7.56
N LYS A 63 -1.42 -11.61 -7.20
CA LYS A 63 -1.48 -12.94 -7.83
C LYS A 63 -1.63 -12.85 -9.36
N ARG A 64 -2.47 -11.93 -9.85
CA ARG A 64 -2.65 -11.72 -11.28
C ARG A 64 -1.38 -11.18 -11.95
N PHE A 65 -0.72 -10.19 -11.36
CA PHE A 65 0.57 -9.69 -11.87
C PHE A 65 1.66 -10.77 -11.84
N ARG A 66 1.72 -11.58 -10.77
CA ARG A 66 2.64 -12.71 -10.66
C ARG A 66 2.43 -13.75 -11.76
N ASN A 67 1.17 -14.07 -12.07
CA ASN A 67 0.82 -15.00 -13.15
C ASN A 67 1.24 -14.47 -14.54
N LEU A 68 1.34 -13.14 -14.70
CA LEU A 68 1.91 -12.50 -15.89
C LEU A 68 3.44 -12.40 -15.84
N GLY A 69 4.11 -12.99 -14.83
CA GLY A 69 5.56 -13.06 -14.75
C GLY A 69 6.24 -11.89 -14.05
N HIS A 70 5.49 -10.92 -13.53
CA HIS A 70 6.02 -9.78 -12.76
C HIS A 70 6.52 -10.19 -11.37
N LYS A 71 7.41 -9.39 -10.78
CA LYS A 71 7.87 -9.59 -9.39
C LYS A 71 6.83 -9.00 -8.45
N VAL A 72 6.37 -9.78 -7.49
CA VAL A 72 5.39 -9.33 -6.50
C VAL A 72 6.01 -9.28 -5.12
N ILE A 73 5.70 -8.22 -4.39
CA ILE A 73 6.22 -7.95 -3.07
C ILE A 73 5.02 -7.77 -2.13
N VAL A 74 5.03 -8.46 -1.00
CA VAL A 74 4.15 -8.16 0.13
C VAL A 74 5.00 -7.40 1.13
N LEU A 75 4.66 -6.13 1.33
CA LEU A 75 5.36 -5.28 2.29
C LEU A 75 4.63 -5.33 3.63
N VAL A 76 5.36 -5.72 4.67
CA VAL A 76 4.90 -5.69 6.05
C VAL A 76 5.35 -4.36 6.66
N GLY A 77 4.38 -3.55 7.07
CA GLY A 77 4.57 -2.28 7.74
C GLY A 77 4.83 -2.42 9.23
N ASP A 78 5.90 -3.11 9.62
CA ASP A 78 6.23 -3.35 11.02
C ASP A 78 6.75 -2.10 11.75
N PHE A 79 7.38 -1.16 11.03
CA PHE A 79 7.72 0.14 11.57
C PHE A 79 6.52 1.10 11.56
N THR A 80 5.79 1.16 10.44
CA THR A 80 4.62 2.05 10.27
C THR A 80 3.47 1.70 11.21
N ALA A 81 3.24 0.42 11.52
CA ALA A 81 2.25 -0.01 12.50
C ALA A 81 2.51 0.51 13.92
N ARG A 82 3.77 0.85 14.27
CA ARG A 82 4.12 1.45 15.56
C ARG A 82 3.79 2.94 15.62
N ILE A 83 3.65 3.60 14.48
CA ILE A 83 3.32 5.03 14.37
C ILE A 83 1.80 5.23 14.17
N GLY A 84 1.19 4.39 13.32
CA GLY A 84 -0.24 4.38 13.02
C GLY A 84 -0.64 5.22 11.80
N ASP A 85 -1.38 4.61 10.86
CA ASP A 85 -1.93 5.30 9.69
C ASP A 85 -3.15 6.16 10.06
N PRO A 86 -3.15 7.48 9.77
CA PRO A 86 -4.33 8.32 9.92
C PRO A 86 -5.34 8.22 8.75
N SER A 87 -5.15 7.41 7.70
CA SER A 87 -6.03 7.38 6.48
C SER A 87 -7.52 7.16 6.75
N ASP A 88 -7.86 6.41 7.79
CA ASP A 88 -9.21 5.87 7.97
C ASP A 88 -9.89 6.33 9.26
N LYS A 89 -9.31 7.25 10.04
CA LYS A 89 -9.79 7.54 11.41
C LYS A 89 -9.75 8.99 11.84
N ASP A 90 -10.74 9.32 12.67
CA ASP A 90 -10.90 10.60 13.35
C ASP A 90 -10.04 10.76 14.62
N GLU A 91 -9.47 9.66 15.13
CA GLU A 91 -8.64 9.62 16.34
C GLU A 91 -7.26 8.97 16.08
N ALA A 92 -6.26 9.36 16.87
CA ALA A 92 -4.91 8.78 16.81
C ALA A 92 -4.93 7.29 17.21
N ARG A 93 -4.13 6.45 16.53
CA ARG A 93 -4.06 5.00 16.81
C ARG A 93 -3.22 4.68 18.04
N ASP A 94 -3.59 3.61 18.74
CA ASP A 94 -2.74 2.98 19.75
C ASP A 94 -1.50 2.33 19.12
N GLN A 95 -0.34 2.52 19.76
CA GLN A 95 0.93 1.97 19.29
C GLN A 95 1.06 0.49 19.67
N LEU A 96 1.46 -0.36 18.72
CA LEU A 96 1.68 -1.78 18.95
C LEU A 96 3.12 -2.10 19.37
N THR A 97 3.28 -3.14 20.19
CA THR A 97 4.59 -3.70 20.56
C THR A 97 5.14 -4.60 19.45
N GLU A 98 6.46 -4.80 19.44
CA GLU A 98 7.12 -5.68 18.48
C GLU A 98 6.66 -7.14 18.61
N SER A 99 6.33 -7.58 19.84
CA SER A 99 5.78 -8.92 20.10
C SER A 99 4.41 -9.11 19.45
N GLU A 100 3.51 -8.14 19.60
CA GLU A 100 2.17 -8.19 19.00
C GLU A 100 2.25 -8.18 17.47
N ILE A 101 3.14 -7.36 16.89
CA ILE A 101 3.37 -7.31 15.45
C ILE A 101 3.85 -8.66 14.92
N LYS A 102 4.78 -9.32 15.63
CA LYS A 102 5.29 -10.65 15.26
C LYS A 102 4.19 -11.73 15.30
N GLU A 103 3.35 -11.72 16.34
CA GLU A 103 2.24 -12.67 16.46
C GLU A 103 1.19 -12.46 15.35
N ASN A 104 0.77 -11.21 15.13
CA ASN A 104 -0.16 -10.85 14.06
C ASN A 104 0.36 -11.26 12.68
N LEU A 105 1.66 -11.11 12.46
CA LEU A 105 2.30 -11.47 11.20
C LEU A 105 2.31 -12.99 10.94
N GLN A 106 2.44 -13.82 11.97
CA GLN A 106 2.44 -15.27 11.80
C GLN A 106 1.09 -15.74 11.26
N ASN A 107 -0.01 -15.29 11.90
CA ASN A 107 -1.37 -15.60 11.47
C ASN A 107 -1.68 -15.04 10.08
N PHE A 108 -1.12 -13.87 9.77
CA PHE A 108 -1.26 -13.23 8.47
C PHE A 108 -0.66 -14.05 7.32
N LYS A 109 0.54 -14.62 7.50
CA LYS A 109 1.17 -15.47 6.48
C LYS A 109 0.34 -16.70 6.16
N ASP A 110 -0.23 -17.34 7.19
CA ASP A 110 -1.10 -18.51 7.04
C ASP A 110 -2.39 -18.18 6.28
N GLN A 111 -2.95 -16.98 6.51
CA GLN A 111 -4.15 -16.52 5.81
C GLN A 111 -3.87 -16.20 4.34
N ILE A 112 -2.76 -15.51 4.05
CA ILE A 112 -2.41 -15.11 2.68
C ILE A 112 -1.89 -16.26 1.83
N GLY A 113 -1.23 -17.24 2.44
CA GLY A 113 -0.85 -18.49 1.78
C GLY A 113 -2.02 -19.19 1.08
N LYS A 114 -3.26 -18.99 1.58
CA LYS A 114 -4.48 -19.51 0.94
C LYS A 114 -4.83 -18.79 -0.37
N ILE A 115 -4.39 -17.55 -0.55
CA ILE A 115 -4.71 -16.70 -1.71
C ILE A 115 -3.58 -16.75 -2.73
N ILE A 116 -2.35 -16.50 -2.27
CA ILE A 116 -1.14 -16.45 -3.09
C ILE A 116 -0.10 -17.42 -2.54
N ASP A 117 0.46 -18.24 -3.42
CA ASP A 117 1.41 -19.29 -3.05
C ASP A 117 2.76 -18.70 -2.62
N LEU A 118 2.99 -18.61 -1.31
CA LEU A 118 4.21 -18.06 -0.73
C LEU A 118 5.42 -18.99 -0.90
N GLU A 119 5.20 -20.28 -1.15
CA GLU A 119 6.24 -21.33 -1.21
C GLU A 119 6.65 -21.68 -2.64
N ALA A 120 6.11 -21.00 -3.66
CA ALA A 120 6.40 -21.35 -5.04
C ALA A 120 7.87 -21.05 -5.43
N ASN A 121 8.57 -22.11 -5.85
CA ASN A 121 9.97 -22.06 -6.28
C ASN A 121 10.22 -21.15 -7.50
N LYS A 122 9.22 -20.97 -8.37
CA LYS A 122 9.32 -20.16 -9.60
C LYS A 122 8.58 -18.85 -9.40
N ASN A 123 9.30 -17.73 -9.53
CA ASN A 123 8.77 -16.37 -9.30
C ASN A 123 8.16 -16.24 -7.88
N PRO A 124 8.98 -16.40 -6.81
CA PRO A 124 8.50 -16.36 -5.43
C PRO A 124 7.90 -15.00 -5.08
N VAL A 125 7.02 -14.98 -4.09
CA VAL A 125 6.54 -13.73 -3.49
C VAL A 125 7.64 -13.22 -2.56
N GLU A 126 8.11 -11.98 -2.76
CA GLU A 126 9.05 -11.37 -1.83
C GLU A 126 8.27 -10.82 -0.63
N ILE A 127 8.59 -11.25 0.59
CA ILE A 127 8.07 -10.63 1.82
C ILE A 127 9.14 -9.69 2.35
N ARG A 128 8.81 -8.40 2.51
CA ARG A 128 9.71 -7.35 2.96
C ARG A 128 9.13 -6.65 4.19
N PHE A 129 9.98 -5.99 4.95
CA PHE A 129 9.62 -5.31 6.21
C PHE A 129 10.13 -3.88 6.13
N ASN A 130 9.29 -2.88 6.36
CA ASN A 130 9.75 -1.49 6.20
C ASN A 130 10.68 -1.03 7.32
N SER A 131 10.74 -1.73 8.45
CA SER A 131 11.82 -1.55 9.44
C SER A 131 13.22 -1.73 8.85
N GLN A 132 13.39 -2.50 7.76
CA GLN A 132 14.68 -2.73 7.10
C GLN A 132 15.35 -1.45 6.58
N TRP A 133 14.60 -0.38 6.38
CA TRP A 133 15.13 0.91 5.95
C TRP A 133 14.65 2.06 6.82
N LEU A 134 13.43 2.01 7.39
CA LEU A 134 12.91 3.08 8.24
C LEU A 134 13.57 3.12 9.63
N ALA A 135 13.96 1.97 10.18
CA ALA A 135 14.54 1.94 11.53
C ALA A 135 15.95 2.54 11.60
N ASP A 136 16.67 2.53 10.48
CA ASP A 136 18.05 3.03 10.37
C ASP A 136 18.10 4.51 9.95
N MET A 137 16.96 5.15 9.68
CA MET A 137 16.91 6.57 9.32
C MET A 137 17.37 7.45 10.49
N ASN A 138 18.38 8.27 10.23
CA ASN A 138 18.77 9.33 11.15
C ASN A 138 17.89 10.58 10.91
N PHE A 139 17.98 11.56 11.81
CA PHE A 139 17.12 12.75 11.71
C PHE A 139 17.37 13.58 10.44
N SER A 140 18.60 13.59 9.90
CA SER A 140 18.89 14.24 8.60
C SER A 140 18.11 13.56 7.48
N ASP A 141 18.06 12.23 7.46
CA ASP A 141 17.32 11.48 6.44
C ASP A 141 15.82 11.81 6.50
N VAL A 142 15.27 11.99 7.71
CA VAL A 142 13.87 12.40 7.91
C VAL A 142 13.62 13.82 7.39
N ILE A 143 14.54 14.75 7.63
CA ILE A 143 14.46 16.13 7.11
C ILE A 143 14.55 16.16 5.58
N ASP A 144 15.48 15.40 5.01
CA ASP A 144 15.63 15.29 3.56
C ASP A 144 14.36 14.71 2.93
N LEU A 145 13.78 13.68 3.53
CA LEU A 145 12.50 13.12 3.10
C LEU A 145 11.38 14.17 3.19
N ALA A 146 11.26 14.88 4.31
CA ALA A 146 10.24 15.90 4.52
C ALA A 146 10.36 17.09 3.55
N SER A 147 11.58 17.45 3.12
CA SER A 147 11.83 18.53 2.16
C SER A 147 11.18 18.30 0.78
N ASN A 148 10.76 17.05 0.50
CA ASN A 148 10.09 16.69 -0.74
C ASN A 148 8.60 17.07 -0.78
N PHE A 149 8.04 17.51 0.35
CA PHE A 149 6.62 17.79 0.48
C PHE A 149 6.37 19.16 1.11
N THR A 150 5.22 19.72 0.77
CA THR A 150 4.74 20.96 1.41
C THR A 150 3.64 20.63 2.40
N VAL A 151 3.49 21.48 3.42
CA VAL A 151 2.38 21.36 4.36
C VAL A 151 1.03 21.48 3.63
N GLN A 152 0.95 22.35 2.62
CA GLN A 152 -0.24 22.55 1.79
C GLN A 152 -0.71 21.25 1.14
N GLN A 153 0.21 20.47 0.57
CA GLN A 153 -0.12 19.17 -0.02
C GLN A 153 -0.62 18.16 1.02
N MET A 154 -0.06 18.20 2.24
CA MET A 154 -0.47 17.28 3.30
C MET A 154 -1.89 17.57 3.79
N ILE A 155 -2.21 18.84 4.03
CA ILE A 155 -3.53 19.25 4.54
C ILE A 155 -4.66 19.16 3.50
N GLU A 156 -4.34 18.97 2.22
CA GLU A 156 -5.34 18.71 1.18
C GLU A 156 -6.00 17.33 1.31
N ARG A 157 -5.39 16.40 2.06
CA ARG A 157 -5.95 15.09 2.34
C ARG A 157 -7.27 15.24 3.11
N ASP A 158 -8.30 14.53 2.66
CA ASP A 158 -9.66 14.64 3.20
C ASP A 158 -9.74 14.44 4.72
N VAL A 159 -8.93 13.53 5.29
CA VAL A 159 -8.88 13.32 6.75
C VAL A 159 -8.34 14.54 7.48
N PHE A 160 -7.25 15.13 6.99
CA PHE A 160 -6.64 16.30 7.64
C PHE A 160 -7.52 17.52 7.47
N ARG A 161 -8.09 17.72 6.28
CA ARG A 161 -9.07 18.79 6.05
C ARG A 161 -10.26 18.68 6.99
N ARG A 162 -10.87 17.49 7.08
CA ARG A 162 -12.02 17.24 7.98
C ARG A 162 -11.67 17.50 9.45
N ARG A 163 -10.54 16.98 9.94
CA ARG A 163 -10.11 17.21 11.33
C ARG A 163 -9.84 18.68 11.63
N LEU A 164 -9.28 19.43 10.67
CA LEU A 164 -9.12 20.88 10.79
C LEU A 164 -10.48 21.60 10.86
N ASP A 165 -11.41 21.25 9.98
CA ASP A 165 -12.75 21.83 9.93
C ASP A 165 -13.57 21.52 11.20
N GLU A 166 -13.35 20.35 11.81
CA GLU A 166 -13.97 19.88 13.05
C GLU A 166 -13.22 20.30 14.33
N GLU A 167 -12.15 21.09 14.20
CA GLU A 167 -11.28 21.49 15.32
C GLU A 167 -10.70 20.30 16.13
N LYS A 168 -10.58 19.13 15.51
CA LYS A 168 -9.92 17.96 16.10
C LYS A 168 -8.40 18.15 16.04
N PRO A 169 -7.64 17.75 17.09
CA PRO A 169 -6.18 17.85 17.08
C PRO A 169 -5.59 17.15 15.86
N LEU A 170 -4.51 17.68 15.29
CA LEU A 170 -3.65 16.99 14.32
C LEU A 170 -2.24 16.98 14.87
N TYR A 171 -1.66 15.80 15.05
CA TYR A 171 -0.33 15.69 15.63
C TYR A 171 0.74 15.70 14.55
N VAL A 172 1.87 16.35 14.83
CA VAL A 172 2.99 16.48 13.87
C VAL A 172 3.46 15.12 13.36
N HIS A 173 3.45 14.08 14.19
CA HIS A 173 3.91 12.75 13.79
C HIS A 173 3.05 12.12 12.67
N GLU A 174 1.77 12.48 12.58
CA GLU A 174 0.84 11.96 11.56
C GLU A 174 1.23 12.42 10.15
N PHE A 175 1.92 13.55 10.03
CA PHE A 175 2.45 14.06 8.77
C PHE A 175 3.61 13.24 8.22
N PHE A 176 4.30 12.45 9.07
CA PHE A 176 5.39 11.59 8.60
C PHE A 176 4.89 10.25 8.04
N TYR A 177 3.64 9.84 8.30
CA TYR A 177 3.14 8.57 7.80
C TYR A 177 3.16 8.48 6.26
N PRO A 178 2.61 9.45 5.50
CA PRO A 178 2.66 9.41 4.03
C PRO A 178 4.09 9.45 3.48
N LEU A 179 5.02 10.08 4.22
CA LEU A 179 6.44 10.14 3.86
C LEU A 179 7.09 8.77 3.98
N MET A 180 6.88 8.08 5.11
CA MET A 180 7.40 6.75 5.36
C MET A 180 6.87 5.73 4.33
N GLN A 181 5.55 5.67 4.15
CA GLN A 181 4.95 4.78 3.14
C GLN A 181 5.41 5.14 1.72
N GLY A 182 5.57 6.43 1.42
CA GLY A 182 6.11 6.86 0.15
C GLY A 182 7.55 6.40 -0.07
N PHE A 183 8.38 6.46 0.97
CA PHE A 183 9.77 6.01 0.94
C PHE A 183 9.89 4.49 0.78
N ASP A 184 8.93 3.71 1.28
CA ASP A 184 8.85 2.27 1.03
C ASP A 184 8.89 1.93 -0.47
N THR A 185 8.23 2.75 -1.32
CA THR A 185 8.30 2.57 -2.77
C THR A 185 9.73 2.70 -3.31
N VAL A 186 10.48 3.69 -2.80
CA VAL A 186 11.86 3.99 -3.20
C VAL A 186 12.77 2.83 -2.79
N ALA A 187 12.68 2.41 -1.52
CA ALA A 187 13.47 1.30 -0.98
C ALA A 187 13.19 -0.03 -1.69
N LEU A 188 11.93 -0.28 -2.10
CA LEU A 188 11.55 -1.48 -2.84
C LEU A 188 11.90 -1.43 -4.33
N GLU A 189 12.33 -0.28 -4.83
CA GLU A 189 12.45 0.05 -6.25
C GLU A 189 11.17 -0.30 -7.04
N ALA A 190 10.00 -0.08 -6.45
CA ALA A 190 8.75 -0.56 -7.02
C ALA A 190 8.29 0.31 -8.20
N ASP A 191 7.76 -0.35 -9.23
CA ASP A 191 7.13 0.28 -10.39
C ASP A 191 5.64 0.53 -10.17
N ILE A 192 4.99 -0.31 -9.34
CA ILE A 192 3.56 -0.30 -9.10
C ILE A 192 3.28 -0.50 -7.61
N GLU A 193 2.42 0.33 -7.03
CA GLU A 193 1.80 0.08 -5.73
C GLU A 193 0.30 -0.19 -5.90
N VAL A 194 -0.24 -1.10 -5.10
CA VAL A 194 -1.66 -1.44 -5.06
C VAL A 194 -2.21 -1.18 -3.65
N GLY A 195 -3.38 -0.54 -3.57
CA GLY A 195 -4.08 -0.30 -2.33
C GLY A 195 -5.55 0.07 -2.53
N GLY A 196 -6.27 0.24 -1.44
CA GLY A 196 -7.63 0.77 -1.46
C GLY A 196 -7.66 2.25 -1.87
N THR A 197 -8.85 2.77 -2.16
CA THR A 197 -9.04 4.18 -2.50
C THR A 197 -8.71 5.13 -1.34
N ASP A 198 -8.82 4.67 -0.10
CA ASP A 198 -8.37 5.35 1.12
C ASP A 198 -6.85 5.65 1.12
N GLN A 199 -6.05 4.75 0.55
CA GLN A 199 -4.58 4.86 0.50
C GLN A 199 -4.07 5.74 -0.64
N THR A 200 -4.95 6.28 -1.50
CA THR A 200 -4.54 6.97 -2.74
C THR A 200 -3.52 8.07 -2.47
N PHE A 201 -3.72 8.89 -1.43
CA PHE A 201 -2.81 9.96 -1.07
C PHE A 201 -1.40 9.45 -0.73
N ASN A 202 -1.31 8.45 0.16
CA ASN A 202 -0.03 7.87 0.58
C ASN A 202 0.71 7.23 -0.62
N MET A 203 -0.02 6.52 -1.48
CA MET A 203 0.56 5.91 -2.67
C MET A 203 1.08 6.95 -3.67
N LEU A 204 0.38 8.09 -3.81
CA LEU A 204 0.84 9.22 -4.63
C LEU A 204 2.05 9.96 -4.01
N ALA A 205 2.20 9.95 -2.69
CA ALA A 205 3.41 10.44 -2.03
C ALA A 205 4.64 9.62 -2.48
N GLY A 206 4.51 8.29 -2.54
CA GLY A 206 5.58 7.44 -3.09
C GLY A 206 5.87 7.70 -4.57
N ARG A 207 4.86 8.06 -5.37
CA ARG A 207 5.07 8.49 -6.76
C ARG A 207 5.89 9.78 -6.84
N THR A 208 5.58 10.74 -5.97
CA THR A 208 6.32 12.01 -5.86
C THR A 208 7.78 11.74 -5.53
N LEU A 209 8.05 10.87 -4.56
CA LEU A 209 9.42 10.53 -4.16
C LEU A 209 10.21 9.79 -5.24
N ARG A 210 9.61 8.79 -5.90
CA ARG A 210 10.25 8.11 -7.04
C ARG A 210 10.67 9.08 -8.14
N LYS A 211 9.82 10.09 -8.41
CA LYS A 211 10.14 11.12 -9.39
C LYS A 211 11.25 12.07 -8.93
N ARG A 212 11.21 12.54 -7.68
CA ARG A 212 12.18 13.51 -7.15
C ARG A 212 13.56 12.91 -6.87
N LEU A 213 13.61 11.70 -6.33
CA LEU A 213 14.85 11.07 -5.87
C LEU A 213 15.56 10.28 -6.97
N GLU A 214 14.82 9.73 -7.94
CA GLU A 214 15.39 8.81 -8.95
C GLU A 214 15.02 9.16 -10.39
N ASP A 215 14.22 10.21 -10.62
CA ASP A 215 13.65 10.55 -11.93
C ASP A 215 12.86 9.39 -12.59
N LYS A 216 12.32 8.47 -11.76
CA LYS A 216 11.56 7.30 -12.21
C LYS A 216 10.05 7.52 -12.05
N GLU A 217 9.29 6.93 -12.96
CA GLU A 217 7.84 6.87 -12.88
C GLU A 217 7.38 5.69 -12.02
N LYS A 218 6.35 5.91 -11.21
CA LYS A 218 5.66 4.89 -10.41
C LYS A 218 4.17 4.92 -10.69
N PHE A 219 3.56 3.76 -10.90
CA PHE A 219 2.12 3.63 -11.08
C PHE A 219 1.43 3.30 -9.76
N VAL A 220 0.18 3.75 -9.62
CA VAL A 220 -0.68 3.43 -8.49
C VAL A 220 -1.93 2.77 -9.04
N ILE A 221 -2.32 1.63 -8.48
CA ILE A 221 -3.57 0.94 -8.79
C ILE A 221 -4.43 0.98 -7.53
N THR A 222 -5.57 1.66 -7.62
CA THR A 222 -6.55 1.67 -6.53
C THR A 222 -7.63 0.63 -6.77
N HIS A 223 -8.21 0.11 -5.69
CA HIS A 223 -9.41 -0.73 -5.74
C HIS A 223 -10.47 -0.18 -4.78
N PRO A 224 -11.76 -0.48 -4.98
CA PRO A 224 -12.80 0.07 -4.12
C PRO A 224 -12.66 -0.47 -2.70
N LEU A 225 -13.12 0.32 -1.74
CA LEU A 225 -13.39 -0.17 -0.39
C LEU A 225 -14.56 -1.16 -0.44
N LEU A 226 -14.57 -2.12 0.48
CA LEU A 226 -15.71 -3.02 0.63
C LEU A 226 -16.74 -2.32 1.52
N GLU A 227 -17.72 -1.72 0.87
CA GLU A 227 -18.83 -1.01 1.50
C GLU A 227 -20.15 -1.76 1.26
N ASP A 228 -21.09 -1.56 2.17
CA ASP A 228 -22.42 -2.13 2.08
C ASP A 228 -23.15 -1.36 0.97
N PRO A 229 -23.66 -2.04 -0.07
CA PRO A 229 -24.28 -1.35 -1.19
C PRO A 229 -25.62 -0.67 -0.84
N GLU A 230 -26.26 -1.02 0.28
CA GLU A 230 -27.51 -0.43 0.75
C GLU A 230 -27.27 0.72 1.73
N THR A 231 -26.31 0.58 2.66
CA THR A 231 -26.07 1.60 3.71
C THR A 231 -24.90 2.54 3.40
N GLY A 232 -23.99 2.16 2.49
CA GLY A 232 -22.75 2.88 2.22
C GLY A 232 -21.75 2.81 3.38
N GLU A 233 -22.03 2.04 4.43
CA GLU A 233 -21.09 1.84 5.53
C GLU A 233 -19.96 0.89 5.11
N MET A 234 -18.76 1.13 5.64
CA MET A 234 -17.64 0.20 5.50
C MET A 234 -18.04 -1.18 6.06
N LEU A 235 -18.09 -2.21 5.21
CA LEU A 235 -18.36 -3.58 5.63
C LEU A 235 -17.20 -4.18 6.44
N MET A 236 -16.02 -3.59 6.33
CA MET A 236 -14.76 -4.17 6.78
C MET A 236 -13.90 -3.11 7.48
N SER A 237 -13.79 -3.18 8.81
CA SER A 237 -12.92 -2.34 9.63
C SER A 237 -12.33 -3.16 10.76
N LYS A 238 -10.98 -3.30 10.78
CA LYS A 238 -10.24 -4.03 11.84
C LYS A 238 -10.51 -3.46 13.23
N SER A 239 -10.61 -2.15 13.33
CA SER A 239 -10.76 -1.46 14.60
C SER A 239 -12.18 -1.41 15.13
N GLU A 240 -13.16 -1.66 14.28
CA GLU A 240 -14.57 -1.73 14.69
C GLU A 240 -15.07 -3.17 14.83
N ASP A 241 -14.15 -4.15 14.73
CA ASP A 241 -14.44 -5.60 14.69
C ASP A 241 -15.52 -5.98 13.65
N ARG A 242 -15.56 -5.24 12.54
CA ARG A 242 -16.47 -5.50 11.42
C ARG A 242 -15.70 -6.19 10.32
N GLY A 243 -16.02 -7.44 10.02
CA GLY A 243 -15.52 -8.08 8.82
C GLY A 243 -15.87 -9.56 8.68
N VAL A 244 -15.73 -10.05 7.44
CA VAL A 244 -15.67 -11.49 7.15
C VAL A 244 -14.20 -11.87 7.14
N PHE A 245 -13.83 -12.73 8.09
CA PHE A 245 -12.47 -13.20 8.34
C PHE A 245 -12.27 -14.63 7.82
#